data_AF-A0AAW0M252-F1
#
_entry.id   AF-A0AAW0M252-F1
#
_cell.length_a   1.000
_cell.length_b   1.000
_cell.length_c   1.000
_cell.angle_alpha   90.00
_cell.angle_beta   90.00
_cell.angle_gamma   90.00
#
_symmetry.space_group_name_H-M   'P 1'
#
loop_
_entity.id
_entity.type
_entity.pdbx_description
1 polymer ?
#
loop_
_entity_poly.entity_id
_entity_poly.type
_entity_poly.pdbx_seq_one_letter_code
_entity_poly.pdbx_strand_id
1 'polypeptide(L)'
;MGLAPRRYLCNQRMSLRRRRRQRLVRIKVQKLKSIVPGGHGLQLDSLFVHTASYILRLKLQIYISLFSLKSNYDLMGFAPLWLRSGGF
;
A
#
# COMPACT_ATOMS: atom_id res chain seq x y z
N MET A 1 16.05 -45.37 19.23
CA MET A 1 15.44 -44.06 18.91
C MET A 1 15.74 -43.72 17.46
N GLY A 2 14.75 -43.71 16.57
CA GLY A 2 14.93 -43.50 15.13
C GLY A 2 14.95 -42.02 14.76
N LEU A 3 16.05 -41.54 14.19
CA LEU A 3 16.15 -40.18 13.63
C LEU A 3 15.37 -40.13 12.31
N ALA A 4 14.39 -39.22 12.21
CA ALA A 4 13.61 -39.05 10.99
C ALA A 4 14.50 -38.66 9.80
N PRO A 5 14.27 -39.21 8.59
CA PRO A 5 15.11 -38.93 7.42
C PRO A 5 15.12 -37.43 7.10
N ARG A 6 16.30 -36.85 6.82
CA ARG A 6 16.48 -35.41 6.52
C ARG A 6 15.53 -34.85 5.45
N ARG A 7 15.04 -35.69 4.52
CA ARG A 7 14.06 -35.32 3.48
C ARG A 7 12.68 -34.91 4.05
N TYR A 8 12.28 -35.45 5.20
CA TYR A 8 11.03 -35.03 5.85
C TYR A 8 11.15 -33.61 6.44
N LEU A 9 12.31 -33.27 7.01
CA LEU A 9 12.54 -31.96 7.63
C LEU A 9 12.58 -30.82 6.62
N CYS A 10 13.10 -31.02 5.40
CA CYS A 10 13.10 -29.97 4.37
C CYS A 10 11.70 -29.71 3.80
N ASN A 11 10.91 -30.76 3.56
CA ASN A 11 9.50 -30.62 3.17
C ASN A 11 8.66 -29.94 4.27
N GLN A 12 8.94 -30.27 5.53
CA GLN A 12 8.28 -29.63 6.68
C GLN A 12 8.66 -28.14 6.81
N ARG A 13 9.92 -27.77 6.58
CA ARG A 13 10.34 -26.36 6.52
C ARG A 13 9.68 -25.59 5.37
N MET A 14 9.55 -26.21 4.19
CA MET A 14 8.89 -25.59 3.04
C MET A 14 7.38 -25.41 3.25
N SER A 15 6.71 -26.38 3.88
CA SER A 15 5.28 -26.27 4.22
C SER A 15 5.03 -25.21 5.29
N LEU A 16 5.87 -25.10 6.32
CA LEU A 16 5.81 -24.04 7.32
C LEU A 16 6.04 -22.66 6.70
N ARG A 17 6.99 -22.52 5.76
CA ARG A 17 7.21 -21.28 5.00
C ARG A 17 5.96 -20.88 4.19
N ARG A 18 5.31 -21.83 3.51
CA ARG A 18 4.06 -21.57 2.77
C ARG A 18 2.94 -21.11 3.70
N ARG A 19 2.74 -21.77 4.84
CA ARG A 19 1.75 -21.37 5.86
C ARG A 19 2.01 -19.97 6.40
N ARG A 20 3.27 -19.63 6.69
CA ARG A 20 3.65 -18.26 7.12
C ARG A 20 3.30 -17.21 6.06
N ARG A 21 3.61 -17.46 4.78
CA ARG A 21 3.26 -16.55 3.68
C ARG A 21 1.75 -16.33 3.58
N GLN A 22 0.95 -17.39 3.64
CA GLN A 22 -0.51 -17.28 3.62
C GLN A 22 -1.05 -16.46 4.79
N ARG A 23 -0.49 -16.64 5.99
CA ARG A 23 -0.87 -15.82 7.16
C ARG A 23 -0.55 -14.34 6.94
N LEU A 24 0.63 -14.03 6.39
CA LEU A 24 1.02 -12.64 6.08
C LEU A 24 0.11 -12.01 5.03
N VAL A 25 -0.28 -12.76 3.99
CA VAL A 25 -1.23 -12.29 2.98
C VAL A 25 -2.57 -11.95 3.62
N ARG A 26 -3.09 -12.82 4.50
CA ARG A 26 -4.35 -12.55 5.23
C ARG A 26 -4.28 -11.28 6.07
N ILE A 27 -3.18 -11.06 6.79
CA ILE A 27 -2.97 -9.84 7.58
C ILE A 27 -2.94 -8.60 6.67
N LYS A 28 -2.24 -8.66 5.54
CA LYS A 28 -2.18 -7.55 4.57
C LYS A 28 -3.55 -7.24 3.98
N VAL A 29 -4.32 -8.27 3.63
CA VAL A 29 -5.69 -8.10 3.12
C VAL A 29 -6.59 -7.49 4.19
N GLN A 30 -6.50 -7.94 5.44
CA GLN A 30 -7.28 -7.37 6.53
C GLN A 30 -6.95 -5.89 6.77
N LYS A 31 -5.66 -5.54 6.72
CA LYS A 31 -5.21 -4.14 6.78
C LYS A 31 -5.67 -3.33 5.57
N LEU A 32 -5.71 -3.94 4.38
CA LEU A 32 -6.23 -3.27 3.19
C LEU A 32 -7.73 -2.95 3.35
N LYS A 33 -8.52 -3.90 3.85
CA LYS A 33 -9.95 -3.72 4.12
C LYS A 33 -10.25 -2.61 5.14
N SER A 34 -9.37 -2.39 6.12
CA SER A 34 -9.55 -1.33 7.11
C SER A 34 -9.19 0.07 6.58
N ILE A 35 -8.25 0.16 5.63
CA ILE A 35 -7.81 1.44 5.05
C ILE A 35 -8.73 1.88 3.92
N VAL A 36 -9.23 0.93 3.13
CA VAL A 36 -10.10 1.24 1.99
C VAL A 36 -11.52 1.48 2.49
N PRO A 37 -12.11 2.65 2.24
CA PRO A 37 -13.48 2.94 2.65
C PRO A 37 -14.46 1.99 1.97
N GLY A 38 -15.33 1.36 2.75
CA GLY A 38 -16.23 0.29 2.26
C GLY A 38 -15.53 -1.05 1.98
N GLY A 39 -14.29 -1.23 2.41
CA GLY A 39 -13.51 -2.46 2.21
C GLY A 39 -13.96 -3.64 3.07
N HIS A 40 -14.63 -3.39 4.19
CA HIS A 40 -15.19 -4.42 5.06
C HIS A 40 -16.31 -5.18 4.33
N GLY A 41 -16.27 -6.52 4.36
CA GLY A 41 -17.27 -7.37 3.70
C GLY A 41 -17.03 -7.67 2.22
N LEU A 42 -16.15 -6.94 1.53
CA LEU A 42 -15.84 -7.22 0.11
C LEU A 42 -15.06 -8.54 -0.06
N GLN A 43 -15.40 -9.29 -1.12
CA GLN A 43 -14.58 -10.39 -1.62
C GLN A 43 -13.23 -9.87 -2.12
N LEU A 44 -12.22 -10.73 -2.20
CA LEU A 44 -10.85 -10.34 -2.56
C LEU A 44 -10.77 -9.66 -3.93
N ASP A 45 -11.39 -10.24 -4.94
CA ASP A 45 -11.31 -9.73 -6.32
C ASP A 45 -11.95 -8.34 -6.43
N SER A 46 -13.15 -8.18 -5.84
CA SER A 46 -13.83 -6.89 -5.74
C SER A 46 -13.06 -5.87 -4.90
N LEU A 47 -12.41 -6.31 -3.83
CA LEU A 47 -11.59 -5.44 -2.98
C LEU A 47 -10.42 -4.84 -3.76
N PHE A 48 -9.75 -5.62 -4.61
CA PHE A 48 -8.62 -5.12 -5.42
C PHE A 48 -9.07 -4.09 -6.45
N VAL A 49 -10.18 -4.36 -7.17
CA VAL A 49 -10.74 -3.41 -8.15
C VAL A 49 -11.17 -2.12 -7.44
N HIS A 50 -11.88 -2.22 -6.31
CA HIS A 50 -12.29 -1.06 -5.52
C HIS A 50 -11.10 -0.27 -4.99
N THR A 51 -10.03 -0.97 -4.57
CA THR A 51 -8.77 -0.34 -4.14
C THR A 51 -8.13 0.44 -5.28
N ALA A 52 -8.09 -0.09 -6.49
CA ALA A 52 -7.54 0.60 -7.66
C ALA A 52 -8.30 1.92 -7.94
N SER A 53 -9.63 1.87 -7.91
CA SER A 53 -10.48 3.06 -8.03
C SER A 53 -10.23 4.07 -6.92
N TYR A 54 -10.05 3.60 -5.68
CA TYR A 54 -9.76 4.47 -4.54
C TYR A 54 -8.40 5.17 -4.66
N ILE A 55 -7.35 4.45 -5.07
CA ILE A 55 -6.03 5.03 -5.34
C ILE A 55 -6.11 6.10 -6.44
N LEU A 56 -6.85 5.81 -7.52
CA LEU A 56 -7.04 6.77 -8.60
C LEU A 56 -7.71 8.06 -8.10
N ARG A 57 -8.78 7.94 -7.30
CA ARG A 57 -9.46 9.10 -6.70
C ARG A 57 -8.52 9.93 -5.82
N LEU A 58 -7.72 9.28 -4.97
CA LEU A 58 -6.75 9.97 -4.11
C LEU A 58 -5.70 10.71 -4.93
N LYS A 59 -5.17 10.08 -5.98
CA LYS A 59 -4.23 10.74 -6.89
C LYS A 59 -4.85 11.97 -7.54
N LEU A 60 -6.06 11.84 -8.10
CA LEU A 60 -6.76 12.96 -8.71
C LEU A 60 -7.02 14.10 -7.72
N GLN A 61 -7.43 13.78 -6.49
CA GLN A 61 -7.63 14.78 -5.45
C GLN A 61 -6.33 15.55 -5.15
N ILE A 62 -5.21 14.86 -5.01
CA ILE A 62 -3.90 15.50 -4.81
C ILE A 62 -3.54 16.37 -6.01
N TYR A 63 -3.70 15.88 -7.24
CA TYR A 63 -3.41 16.64 -8.45
C TYR A 63 -4.24 17.92 -8.53
N ILE A 64 -5.55 17.83 -8.28
CA ILE A 64 -6.44 18.99 -8.29
C ILE A 64 -6.06 19.97 -7.18
N SER A 65 -5.82 19.50 -5.96
CA SER A 65 -5.39 20.36 -4.84
C SER A 65 -4.07 21.07 -5.13
N LEU A 66 -3.08 20.36 -5.68
CA LEU A 66 -1.80 20.94 -6.07
C LEU A 66 -1.93 21.91 -7.24
N PHE A 67 -2.77 21.61 -8.23
CA PHE A 67 -3.01 22.48 -9.38
C PHE A 67 -3.69 23.79 -8.97
N SER A 68 -4.70 23.73 -8.10
CA SER A 68 -5.38 24.91 -7.55
C SER A 68 -4.43 25.77 -6.72
N LEU A 69 -3.58 25.15 -5.92
CA LEU A 69 -2.53 25.85 -5.18
C LEU A 69 -1.51 26.48 -6.13
N LYS A 70 -1.03 25.74 -7.13
CA LYS A 70 -0.04 26.22 -8.11
C LYS A 70 -0.56 27.42 -8.89
N SER A 71 -1.80 27.39 -9.37
CA SER A 71 -2.43 28.53 -10.04
C SER A 71 -2.52 29.76 -9.12
N ASN A 72 -2.75 29.57 -7.82
CA ASN A 72 -2.74 30.66 -6.85
C ASN A 72 -1.33 31.24 -6.63
N TYR A 73 -0.31 30.39 -6.49
CA TYR A 73 1.08 30.85 -6.31
C TYR A 73 1.65 31.52 -7.57
N ASP A 74 1.29 31.04 -8.77
CA ASP A 74 1.70 31.65 -10.04
C ASP A 74 1.00 33.00 -10.28
N LEU A 75 -0.26 33.15 -9.86
CA LEU A 75 -0.99 34.44 -9.90
C LEU A 75 -0.46 35.46 -8.87
N MET A 76 0.02 34.99 -7.71
CA MET A 76 0.53 35.87 -6.64
C MET A 76 2.05 36.12 -6.71
N GLY A 77 2.79 35.51 -7.65
CA GLY A 77 4.22 35.76 -7.85
C GLY A 77 5.14 35.38 -6.68
N PHE A 78 4.66 34.60 -5.70
CA PHE A 78 5.47 34.18 -4.55
C PHE A 78 6.22 32.89 -4.87
N ALA A 79 7.53 32.98 -5.07
CA ALA A 79 8.41 31.81 -5.08
C ALA A 79 8.41 31.15 -3.68
N PRO A 80 8.37 29.81 -3.57
CA PRO A 80 8.33 29.13 -2.27
C PRO A 80 9.59 29.47 -1.46
N LEU A 81 9.41 29.94 -0.22
CA LEU A 81 10.49 30.35 0.69
C LEU A 81 11.49 29.23 1.02
N TRP A 82 11.13 27.97 0.78
CA TRP A 82 12.01 26.81 0.92
C TRP A 82 13.06 26.69 -0.20
N LEU A 83 12.93 27.45 -1.30
CA LEU A 83 13.94 27.52 -2.37
C LEU A 83 15.02 28.57 -2.08
N ARG A 84 14.91 29.35 -0.99
CA ARG A 84 15.81 30.47 -0.65
C ARG A 84 16.84 30.13 0.45
N SER A 85 16.85 28.90 0.96
CA SER A 85 17.81 28.43 1.97
C SER A 85 18.74 27.34 1.43
N GLY A 86 19.24 27.53 0.21
CA GLY A 86 20.35 26.79 -0.37
C GLY A 86 21.50 27.74 -0.69
N GLY A 87 22.07 28.36 0.35
CA GLY A 87 23.35 29.08 0.25
C GLY A 87 24.48 28.10 0.56
N PHE A 88 25.50 28.14 -0.31
CA PHE A 88 26.78 27.42 -0.23
C PHE A 88 27.45 27.47 1.14
#